data_AF-A0A8I6XKM3-F1
#
_entry.id   AF-A0A8I6XKM3-F1
#
_cell.length_a   1.000
_cell.length_b   1.000
_cell.length_c   1.000
_cell.angle_alpha   90.00
_cell.angle_beta   90.00
_cell.angle_gamma   90.00
#
_symmetry.space_group_name_H-M   'P 1'
#
loop_
_entity.id
_entity.type
_entity.pdbx_description
1 polymer ?
#
loop_
_entity_poly.entity_id
_entity_poly.type
_entity_poly.pdbx_seq_one_letter_code
_entity_poly.pdbx_strand_id
1 'polypeptide(L)'
;MAWSDDDRIPACHFCWDDRGICDRYPHLDNDTSFTVKLTDDFPIITVNNDEDHTYFGCSNWRAFCKAYGLNEDMNITFDLGNDDVRDNNIEIWVHAEDDLIPLLPPAYFHATRTTRKIVDRTYYSFGSNLTWLEKNHLISFIHDVDNHAKNYMTGNIYHEYVPLVHQLSPHNIISDNFVLPPETVPKWMFTTGDLEMVSLRPTVINYHGKYRISQSEDTLKINGWRNVIQASMIPFGEESLCIPQVVDRLICVLQYGDVGVRLYFAFLPRRE
;
A
#
# COMPACT_ATOMS: atom_id res chain seq x y z
N MET A 1 49.70 -15.81 49.68
CA MET A 1 48.24 -15.63 49.67
C MET A 1 47.85 -15.37 48.23
N ALA A 2 47.26 -16.36 47.56
CA ALA A 2 46.71 -16.17 46.22
C ALA A 2 45.35 -15.49 46.37
N TRP A 3 45.19 -14.32 45.76
CA TRP A 3 43.89 -13.69 45.59
C TRP A 3 43.15 -14.46 44.49
N SER A 4 41.97 -14.94 44.81
CA SER A 4 41.05 -15.55 43.85
C SER A 4 40.21 -14.41 43.27
N ASP A 5 40.56 -13.97 42.06
CA ASP A 5 39.68 -13.15 41.23
C ASP A 5 38.49 -14.04 40.82
N ASP A 6 37.40 -13.95 41.56
CA ASP A 6 36.10 -14.50 41.15
C ASP A 6 35.21 -13.32 40.74
N ASP A 7 35.60 -12.63 39.66
CA ASP A 7 34.82 -11.60 38.95
C ASP A 7 33.66 -12.24 38.18
N ARG A 8 32.86 -13.10 38.84
CA ARG A 8 31.66 -13.66 38.22
C ARG A 8 30.62 -12.57 38.08
N ILE A 9 30.19 -12.36 36.84
CA ILE A 9 29.02 -11.54 36.50
C ILE A 9 27.84 -12.09 37.31
N PRO A 10 27.08 -11.25 38.04
CA PRO A 10 25.92 -11.70 38.81
C PRO A 10 24.93 -12.45 37.90
N ALA A 11 24.45 -13.62 38.34
CA ALA A 11 23.48 -14.41 37.58
C ALA A 11 22.19 -13.60 37.35
N CYS A 12 21.66 -13.64 36.12
CA CYS A 12 20.44 -12.93 35.76
C CYS A 12 19.22 -13.44 36.56
N HIS A 13 18.44 -12.54 37.15
CA HIS A 13 17.26 -12.89 37.97
C HIS A 13 16.18 -13.70 37.21
N PHE A 14 16.10 -13.55 35.88
CA PHE A 14 15.10 -14.23 35.04
C PHE A 14 15.55 -15.61 34.56
N CYS A 15 16.78 -15.72 34.05
CA CYS A 15 17.30 -16.94 33.43
C CYS A 15 18.28 -17.73 34.33
N TRP A 16 18.72 -17.14 35.45
CA TRP A 16 19.65 -17.69 36.47
C TRP A 16 20.99 -18.14 35.88
N ASP A 17 21.34 -17.57 34.73
CA ASP A 17 22.56 -17.80 33.96
C ASP A 17 23.53 -16.63 34.16
N ASP A 18 24.81 -16.93 34.37
CA ASP A 18 25.91 -15.98 34.62
C ASP A 18 26.75 -15.66 33.36
N ARG A 19 26.38 -16.25 32.21
CA ARG A 19 27.11 -16.10 30.93
C ARG A 19 26.81 -14.81 30.15
N GLY A 20 25.99 -13.90 30.70
CA GLY A 20 25.60 -12.64 30.04
C GLY A 20 24.83 -12.82 28.73
N ILE A 21 24.12 -13.96 28.58
CA ILE A 21 23.34 -14.27 27.37
C ILE A 21 22.08 -13.38 27.31
N CYS A 22 21.48 -13.09 28.47
CA CYS A 22 20.26 -12.30 28.60
C CYS A 22 20.50 -10.78 28.31
N ASP A 23 21.76 -10.31 28.28
CA ASP A 23 22.16 -8.94 27.88
C ASP A 23 22.22 -8.73 26.35
N ARG A 24 21.96 -9.78 25.55
CA ARG A 24 22.00 -9.75 24.07
C ARG A 24 20.63 -9.60 23.41
N TYR A 25 19.58 -9.47 24.21
CA TYR A 25 18.19 -9.36 23.73
C TYR A 25 17.64 -7.96 24.02
N PRO A 26 16.70 -7.45 23.22
CA PRO A 26 16.04 -6.18 23.54
C PRO A 26 15.32 -6.32 24.89
N HIS A 27 15.69 -5.48 25.85
CA HIS A 27 14.92 -5.33 27.07
C HIS A 27 13.62 -4.60 26.75
N LEU A 28 12.49 -5.18 27.18
CA LEU A 28 11.20 -4.52 27.07
C LEU A 28 11.13 -3.37 28.10
N ASP A 29 10.70 -2.20 27.66
CA ASP A 29 10.32 -1.09 28.53
C ASP A 29 8.89 -1.34 29.02
N ASN A 30 8.75 -1.44 30.35
CA ASN A 30 7.50 -1.77 31.05
C ASN A 30 6.78 -3.03 30.53
N ASP A 31 7.52 -4.03 30.05
CA ASP A 31 7.01 -5.28 29.44
C ASP A 31 6.12 -5.08 28.19
N THR A 32 5.98 -3.86 27.66
CA THR A 32 5.02 -3.54 26.61
C THR A 32 5.63 -2.97 25.34
N SER A 33 6.90 -2.56 25.37
CA SER A 33 7.52 -1.95 24.19
C SER A 33 9.02 -2.17 24.12
N PHE A 34 9.61 -2.06 22.94
CA PHE A 34 11.07 -1.94 22.79
C PHE A 34 11.43 -0.99 21.66
N THR A 35 12.60 -0.36 21.80
CA THR A 35 13.10 0.61 20.81
C THR A 35 14.38 0.08 20.17
N VAL A 36 14.41 0.16 18.85
CA VAL A 36 15.53 -0.25 18.01
C VAL A 36 16.20 0.98 17.44
N LYS A 37 17.52 1.12 17.68
CA LYS A 37 18.35 2.15 17.06
C LYS A 37 19.16 1.57 15.89
N LEU A 38 19.10 2.21 14.74
CA LEU A 38 19.84 1.84 13.53
C LEU A 38 21.26 2.44 13.54
N THR A 39 22.30 1.65 13.24
CA THR A 39 23.72 2.08 13.25
C THR A 39 24.54 1.50 12.08
N ASP A 40 25.58 2.22 11.64
CA ASP A 40 26.48 1.94 10.50
C ASP A 40 26.95 0.47 10.30
N ASP A 41 27.30 -0.23 11.39
CA ASP A 41 27.75 -1.63 11.37
C ASP A 41 26.59 -2.54 11.77
N PHE A 42 25.77 -3.02 10.84
CA PHE A 42 24.66 -3.91 11.21
C PHE A 42 25.12 -5.38 11.39
N PRO A 43 25.30 -5.83 12.65
CA PRO A 43 24.80 -7.14 13.03
C PRO A 43 23.89 -7.13 14.29
N ILE A 44 22.70 -7.71 14.07
CA ILE A 44 21.67 -8.28 14.94
C ILE A 44 20.90 -7.35 15.90
N ILE A 45 19.62 -7.20 15.58
CA ILE A 45 18.55 -6.91 16.54
C ILE A 45 17.57 -8.09 16.45
N THR A 46 17.40 -8.83 17.53
CA THR A 46 16.55 -10.02 17.59
C THR A 46 15.15 -9.65 18.02
N VAL A 47 14.17 -9.82 17.10
CA VAL A 47 12.74 -9.80 17.38
C VAL A 47 12.25 -11.24 17.22
N ASN A 48 11.81 -11.90 18.30
CA ASN A 48 11.33 -13.29 18.23
C ASN A 48 9.80 -13.32 18.27
N ASN A 49 9.18 -13.83 17.19
CA ASN A 49 7.79 -14.29 17.16
C ASN A 49 7.77 -15.66 16.45
N ASP A 50 7.73 -16.74 17.23
CA ASP A 50 7.84 -18.17 16.86
C ASP A 50 8.99 -18.60 15.91
N GLU A 51 9.42 -19.86 15.99
CA GLU A 51 10.71 -20.37 15.45
C GLU A 51 10.83 -20.29 13.91
N ASP A 52 9.73 -20.04 13.18
CA ASP A 52 9.69 -20.18 11.72
C ASP A 52 9.14 -18.98 10.90
N HIS A 53 8.63 -17.87 11.50
CA HIS A 53 7.93 -16.83 10.70
C HIS A 53 8.11 -15.37 11.18
N THR A 54 8.78 -14.52 10.39
CA THR A 54 8.69 -13.06 10.53
C THR A 54 7.76 -12.46 9.46
N TYR A 55 6.62 -11.89 9.84
CA TYR A 55 5.54 -11.41 8.95
C TYR A 55 5.84 -10.12 8.16
N PHE A 56 7.02 -9.53 8.31
CA PHE A 56 7.43 -8.44 7.43
C PHE A 56 7.86 -9.08 6.10
N GLY A 57 7.08 -8.93 5.03
CA GLY A 57 7.30 -9.56 3.72
C GLY A 57 8.61 -9.24 2.97
N CYS A 58 9.65 -8.80 3.69
CA CYS A 58 11.01 -8.58 3.24
C CYS A 58 11.90 -9.79 3.56
N SER A 59 12.88 -10.07 2.71
CA SER A 59 13.81 -11.19 2.91
C SER A 59 14.84 -10.99 4.04
N ASN A 60 15.02 -9.75 4.52
CA ASN A 60 15.85 -9.40 5.67
C ASN A 60 15.58 -7.96 6.15
N TRP A 61 16.11 -7.61 7.32
CA TRP A 61 15.99 -6.28 7.93
C TRP A 61 16.52 -5.14 7.04
N ARG A 62 17.61 -5.36 6.30
CA ARG A 62 18.15 -4.36 5.37
C ARG A 62 17.17 -4.05 4.23
N ALA A 63 16.49 -5.07 3.72
CA ALA A 63 15.43 -4.91 2.71
C ALA A 63 14.21 -4.19 3.30
N PHE A 64 13.85 -4.47 4.55
CA PHE A 64 12.82 -3.76 5.30
C PHE A 64 13.18 -2.27 5.47
N CYS A 65 14.33 -1.93 6.06
CA CYS A 65 14.75 -0.53 6.24
C CYS A 65 14.74 0.26 4.92
N LYS A 66 15.27 -0.34 3.84
CA LYS A 66 15.28 0.29 2.52
C LYS A 66 13.88 0.50 1.95
N ALA A 67 12.97 -0.45 2.14
CA ALA A 67 11.61 -0.35 1.60
C ALA A 67 10.79 0.74 2.28
N TYR A 68 11.02 0.95 3.57
CA TYR A 68 10.31 1.94 4.38
C TYR A 68 11.03 3.29 4.49
N GLY A 69 12.12 3.49 3.74
CA GLY A 69 12.88 4.76 3.77
C GLY A 69 13.50 5.08 5.13
N LEU A 70 13.73 4.04 5.94
CA LEU A 70 14.30 4.18 7.27
C LEU A 70 15.78 4.51 7.13
N ASN A 71 16.17 5.65 7.68
CA ASN A 71 17.54 6.12 7.68
C ASN A 71 18.26 5.67 8.95
N GLU A 72 19.58 5.72 8.90
CA GLU A 72 20.42 5.57 10.08
C GLU A 72 20.00 6.54 11.20
N ASP A 73 20.22 6.14 12.46
CA ASP A 73 19.82 6.87 13.67
C ASP A 73 18.31 7.05 13.89
N MET A 74 17.46 6.50 13.03
CA MET A 74 16.02 6.42 13.32
C MET A 74 15.76 5.42 14.45
N ASN A 75 14.99 5.87 15.44
CA ASN A 75 14.43 5.01 16.47
C ASN A 75 13.07 4.48 16.00
N ILE A 76 12.94 3.16 15.96
CA ILE A 76 11.66 2.50 15.66
C ILE A 76 11.18 1.87 16.95
N THR A 77 10.01 2.32 17.41
CA THR A 77 9.36 1.78 18.60
C THR A 77 8.24 0.86 18.17
N PHE A 78 8.31 -0.38 18.65
CA PHE A 78 7.23 -1.35 18.52
C PHE A 78 6.45 -1.35 19.84
N ASP A 79 5.18 -0.96 19.77
CA ASP A 79 4.23 -1.08 20.86
C ASP A 79 3.54 -2.46 20.73
N LEU A 80 3.56 -3.25 21.80
CA LEU A 80 2.97 -4.59 21.82
C LEU A 80 1.56 -4.57 22.44
N GLY A 81 1.06 -3.40 22.85
CA GLY A 81 -0.21 -3.26 23.54
C GLY A 81 -0.14 -3.75 25.00
N ASN A 82 -1.22 -3.55 25.74
CA ASN A 82 -1.31 -3.87 27.18
C ASN A 82 -2.38 -4.92 27.49
N ASP A 83 -2.83 -5.68 26.48
CA ASP A 83 -3.93 -6.63 26.65
C ASP A 83 -3.43 -7.98 27.16
N ASP A 84 -4.11 -8.44 28.22
CA ASP A 84 -3.87 -9.63 29.03
C ASP A 84 -3.14 -10.77 28.29
N VAL A 85 -1.86 -10.91 28.62
CA VAL A 85 -0.93 -11.98 28.21
C VAL A 85 -1.41 -13.34 28.74
N ARG A 86 -2.47 -13.88 28.14
CA ARG A 86 -2.94 -15.25 28.42
C ARG A 86 -3.07 -16.13 27.19
N ASP A 87 -3.14 -15.56 26.01
CA ASP A 87 -2.99 -16.32 24.78
C ASP A 87 -1.62 -15.99 24.18
N ASN A 88 -0.88 -17.01 23.80
CA ASN A 88 0.47 -16.94 23.21
C ASN A 88 0.51 -16.25 21.83
N ASN A 89 -0.42 -15.34 21.54
CA ASN A 89 -0.44 -14.49 20.37
C ASN A 89 0.13 -13.11 20.77
N ILE A 90 1.46 -12.97 20.70
CA ILE A 90 2.07 -11.63 20.69
C ILE A 90 1.87 -11.07 19.28
N GLU A 91 0.66 -10.57 19.03
CA GLU A 91 0.40 -9.76 17.84
C GLU A 91 1.05 -8.39 18.04
N ILE A 92 1.97 -8.01 17.15
CA ILE A 92 2.62 -6.69 17.19
C ILE A 92 1.61 -5.67 16.63
N TRP A 93 1.05 -4.83 17.50
CA TRP A 93 0.16 -3.75 17.13
C TRP A 93 0.96 -2.48 16.84
N VAL A 94 1.30 -2.25 15.57
CA VAL A 94 1.87 -0.96 15.17
C VAL A 94 0.75 0.09 15.28
N HIS A 95 0.84 0.97 16.29
CA HIS A 95 -0.12 2.07 16.50
C HIS A 95 -0.16 2.93 15.23
N ALA A 96 -1.23 2.75 14.44
CA ALA A 96 -1.39 3.33 13.11
C ALA A 96 -1.86 4.79 13.15
N GLU A 97 -1.89 5.41 14.33
CA GLU A 97 -2.54 6.71 14.53
C GLU A 97 -1.65 7.90 14.15
N ASP A 98 -0.33 7.71 14.04
CA ASP A 98 0.60 8.75 13.64
C ASP A 98 1.52 8.28 12.49
N ASP A 99 1.00 8.22 11.25
CA ASP A 99 1.67 8.46 9.95
C ASP A 99 3.12 7.98 9.67
N LEU A 100 3.73 7.09 10.45
CA LEU A 100 5.21 6.97 10.44
C LEU A 100 5.78 5.71 9.79
N ILE A 101 4.99 4.64 9.55
CA ILE A 101 5.50 3.47 8.82
C ILE A 101 4.42 2.97 7.84
N PRO A 102 4.51 3.31 6.53
CA PRO A 102 3.52 2.89 5.55
C PRO A 102 3.62 1.39 5.29
N LEU A 103 2.90 0.56 6.08
CA LEU A 103 2.89 -0.89 5.93
C LEU A 103 2.61 -1.29 4.46
N LEU A 104 3.55 -2.03 3.87
CA LEU A 104 3.50 -2.58 2.52
C LEU A 104 3.18 -4.08 2.60
N PRO A 105 2.21 -4.58 1.83
CA PRO A 105 1.84 -5.99 1.88
C PRO A 105 2.92 -6.89 1.24
N PRO A 106 2.96 -8.20 1.57
CA PRO A 106 3.87 -9.15 0.93
C PRO A 106 3.86 -9.12 -0.61
N ALA A 107 2.69 -8.92 -1.22
CA ALA A 107 2.57 -8.81 -2.68
C ALA A 107 3.43 -7.69 -3.27
N TYR A 108 3.69 -6.62 -2.52
CA TYR A 108 4.56 -5.52 -2.97
C TYR A 108 5.99 -6.01 -3.19
N PHE A 109 6.51 -6.82 -2.26
CA PHE A 109 7.89 -7.31 -2.30
C PHE A 109 8.10 -8.37 -3.37
N HIS A 110 7.06 -9.15 -3.67
CA HIS A 110 7.06 -10.10 -4.78
C HIS A 110 6.81 -9.44 -6.14
N ALA A 111 6.33 -8.20 -6.17
CA ALA A 111 6.07 -7.49 -7.41
C ALA A 111 7.36 -7.04 -8.12
N THR A 112 7.26 -6.92 -9.44
CA THR A 112 8.37 -6.45 -10.28
C THR A 112 8.81 -5.04 -9.88
N ARG A 113 10.05 -4.66 -10.21
CA ARG A 113 10.53 -3.29 -9.96
C ARG A 113 9.65 -2.23 -10.62
N THR A 114 9.10 -2.51 -11.80
CA THR A 114 8.19 -1.61 -12.52
C THR A 114 6.87 -1.45 -11.77
N THR A 115 6.26 -2.56 -11.36
CA THR A 115 5.01 -2.55 -10.58
C THR A 115 5.18 -1.78 -9.26
N ARG A 116 6.29 -2.00 -8.53
CA ARG A 116 6.58 -1.26 -7.31
C ARG A 116 6.68 0.25 -7.54
N LYS A 117 7.42 0.68 -8.57
CA LYS A 117 7.48 2.10 -8.95
C LYS A 117 6.12 2.71 -9.27
N ILE A 118 5.22 1.95 -9.87
CA ILE A 118 3.85 2.42 -10.17
C ILE A 118 3.07 2.57 -8.85
N VAL A 119 3.16 1.60 -7.94
CA VAL A 119 2.53 1.65 -6.62
C VAL A 119 3.03 2.86 -5.81
N ASP A 120 4.35 3.08 -5.78
CA ASP A 120 4.98 4.17 -5.02
C ASP A 120 4.56 5.57 -5.49
N ARG A 121 4.08 5.69 -6.74
CA ARG A 121 3.64 6.95 -7.35
C ARG A 121 2.14 7.15 -7.31
N THR A 122 1.42 6.27 -6.60
CA THR A 122 -0.03 6.35 -6.49
C THR A 122 -0.43 7.68 -5.88
N TYR A 123 -1.33 8.38 -6.57
CA TYR A 123 -1.96 9.59 -6.08
C TYR A 123 -3.22 9.22 -5.28
N TYR A 124 -3.36 9.81 -4.10
CA TYR A 124 -4.50 9.62 -3.22
C TYR A 124 -5.31 10.92 -3.14
N SER A 125 -6.59 10.87 -3.48
CA SER A 125 -7.51 11.95 -3.11
C SER A 125 -7.67 12.04 -1.60
N PHE A 126 -8.17 13.16 -1.09
CA PHE A 126 -8.51 13.29 0.33
C PHE A 126 -9.42 12.14 0.79
N GLY A 127 -9.06 11.50 1.90
CA GLY A 127 -9.81 10.39 2.51
C GLY A 127 -9.68 9.03 1.81
N SER A 128 -8.91 8.90 0.71
CA SER A 128 -8.86 7.66 -0.06
C SER A 128 -7.66 6.74 0.27
N ASN A 129 -6.87 7.10 1.28
CA ASN A 129 -5.68 6.33 1.69
C ASN A 129 -6.02 4.84 1.86
N LEU A 130 -5.19 3.98 1.26
CA LEU A 130 -5.33 2.54 1.36
C LEU A 130 -4.65 2.02 2.61
N THR A 131 -5.29 1.07 3.29
CA THR A 131 -4.63 0.25 4.29
C THR A 131 -3.59 -0.66 3.62
N TRP A 132 -2.69 -1.26 4.41
CA TRP A 132 -1.71 -2.21 3.88
C TRP A 132 -2.39 -3.40 3.17
N LEU A 133 -3.51 -3.89 3.71
CA LEU A 133 -4.28 -4.98 3.13
C LEU A 133 -4.88 -4.56 1.79
N GLU A 134 -5.43 -3.35 1.73
CA GLU A 134 -6.04 -2.80 0.52
C GLU A 134 -5.01 -2.53 -0.60
N LYS A 135 -3.74 -2.30 -0.27
CA LYS A 135 -2.66 -2.20 -1.27
C LYS A 135 -2.48 -3.50 -2.07
N ASN A 136 -2.90 -4.67 -1.56
CA ASN A 136 -2.93 -5.89 -2.37
C ASN A 136 -3.87 -5.74 -3.57
N HIS A 137 -5.01 -5.08 -3.39
CA HIS A 137 -5.94 -4.83 -4.50
C HIS A 137 -5.34 -3.89 -5.54
N LEU A 138 -4.57 -2.88 -5.13
CA LEU A 138 -3.85 -1.99 -6.05
C LEU A 138 -2.81 -2.75 -6.88
N ILE A 139 -1.96 -3.56 -6.23
CA ILE A 139 -0.93 -4.36 -6.94
C ILE A 139 -1.60 -5.32 -7.93
N SER A 140 -2.63 -6.03 -7.46
CA SER A 140 -3.40 -6.93 -8.30
C SER A 140 -4.09 -6.20 -9.46
N PHE A 141 -4.63 -5.00 -9.23
CA PHE A 141 -5.23 -4.17 -10.28
C PHE A 141 -4.20 -3.77 -11.35
N ILE A 142 -2.99 -3.37 -10.96
CA ILE A 142 -1.91 -3.04 -11.91
C ILE A 142 -1.57 -4.27 -12.77
N HIS A 143 -1.55 -5.47 -12.19
CA HIS A 143 -1.36 -6.70 -12.96
C HIS A 143 -2.50 -6.96 -13.94
N ASP A 144 -3.75 -6.69 -13.56
CA ASP A 144 -4.90 -6.82 -14.48
C ASP A 144 -4.80 -5.84 -15.65
N VAL A 145 -4.38 -4.59 -15.39
CA VAL A 145 -4.12 -3.58 -16.43
C VAL A 145 -3.05 -4.09 -17.39
N ASP A 146 -1.91 -4.55 -16.88
CA ASP A 146 -0.82 -5.06 -17.71
C ASP A 146 -1.24 -6.29 -18.54
N ASN A 147 -2.02 -7.20 -17.95
CA ASN A 147 -2.53 -8.39 -18.64
C ASN A 147 -3.55 -8.02 -19.72
N HIS A 148 -4.48 -7.12 -19.41
CA HIS A 148 -5.45 -6.63 -20.39
C HIS A 148 -4.73 -5.89 -21.53
N ALA A 149 -3.75 -5.04 -21.21
CA ALA A 149 -2.95 -4.33 -22.20
C ALA A 149 -2.24 -5.27 -23.17
N LYS A 150 -1.57 -6.31 -22.66
CA LYS A 150 -0.85 -7.29 -23.49
C LYS A 150 -1.76 -8.10 -24.41
N ASN A 151 -2.97 -8.43 -23.96
CA ASN A 151 -3.88 -9.30 -24.71
C ASN A 151 -4.71 -8.54 -25.76
N TYR A 152 -5.00 -7.27 -25.52
CA TYR A 152 -5.95 -6.50 -26.33
C TYR A 152 -5.35 -5.24 -26.96
N MET A 153 -4.05 -4.98 -26.78
CA MET A 153 -3.37 -3.84 -27.41
C MET A 153 -2.12 -4.26 -28.17
N THR A 154 -1.99 -3.71 -29.37
CA THR A 154 -0.76 -3.72 -30.16
C THR A 154 -0.25 -2.30 -30.27
N GLY A 155 0.79 -1.95 -29.51
CA GLY A 155 1.36 -0.61 -29.58
C GLY A 155 2.16 -0.21 -28.34
N ASN A 156 2.85 0.91 -28.46
CA ASN A 156 3.63 1.53 -27.40
C ASN A 156 2.72 2.37 -26.49
N ILE A 157 3.06 2.36 -25.19
CA ILE A 157 2.53 3.29 -24.19
C ILE A 157 3.51 4.45 -24.09
N TYR A 158 3.01 5.68 -24.06
CA TYR A 158 3.86 6.87 -24.16
C TYR A 158 4.21 7.51 -22.81
N HIS A 159 3.81 6.89 -21.70
CA HIS A 159 4.05 7.43 -20.36
C HIS A 159 4.11 6.32 -19.31
N GLU A 160 4.61 6.67 -18.13
CA GLU A 160 4.54 5.81 -16.96
C GLU A 160 3.18 5.96 -16.27
N TYR A 161 2.66 4.87 -15.73
CA TYR A 161 1.40 4.91 -14.99
C TYR A 161 1.53 5.70 -13.68
N VAL A 162 0.52 6.51 -13.42
CA VAL A 162 0.27 7.17 -12.13
C VAL A 162 -1.14 6.78 -11.70
N PRO A 163 -1.29 5.75 -10.83
CA PRO A 163 -2.60 5.35 -10.35
C PRO A 163 -3.23 6.45 -9.51
N LEU A 164 -4.55 6.54 -9.55
CA LEU A 164 -5.37 7.35 -8.67
C LEU A 164 -6.20 6.41 -7.79
N VAL A 165 -6.13 6.61 -6.48
CA VAL A 165 -7.14 6.09 -5.55
C VAL A 165 -8.04 7.24 -5.16
N HIS A 166 -9.34 7.12 -5.46
CA HIS A 166 -10.30 8.20 -5.30
C HIS A 166 -11.48 7.78 -4.46
N GLN A 167 -11.88 8.61 -3.50
CA GLN A 167 -13.12 8.46 -2.75
C GLN A 167 -14.26 9.20 -3.48
N LEU A 168 -15.35 8.49 -3.78
CA LEU A 168 -16.50 9.04 -4.48
C LEU A 168 -17.17 10.12 -3.63
N SER A 169 -17.28 11.32 -4.23
CA SER A 169 -18.05 12.44 -3.69
C SER A 169 -19.48 12.45 -4.26
N PRO A 170 -20.41 13.23 -3.68
CA PRO A 170 -21.74 13.43 -4.26
C PRO A 170 -21.68 13.91 -5.72
N HIS A 171 -20.67 14.72 -6.07
CA HIS A 171 -20.47 15.15 -7.45
C HIS A 171 -20.14 13.97 -8.37
N ASN A 172 -19.32 13.01 -7.93
CA ASN A 172 -18.98 11.84 -8.75
C ASN A 172 -20.17 10.92 -9.01
N ILE A 173 -21.18 10.91 -8.13
CA ILE A 173 -22.39 10.11 -8.28
C ILE A 173 -23.41 10.81 -9.18
N ILE A 174 -23.58 12.12 -9.01
CA ILE A 174 -24.66 12.87 -9.66
C ILE A 174 -24.20 13.44 -11.02
N SER A 175 -22.94 13.87 -11.14
CA SER A 175 -22.40 14.48 -12.36
C SER A 175 -22.15 13.43 -13.43
N ASP A 176 -22.26 13.84 -14.70
CA ASP A 176 -21.78 13.01 -15.82
C ASP A 176 -20.25 13.08 -16.00
N ASN A 177 -19.57 13.74 -15.06
CA ASN A 177 -18.16 14.03 -15.16
C ASN A 177 -17.35 13.37 -14.06
N PHE A 178 -16.26 12.73 -14.47
CA PHE A 178 -15.18 12.33 -13.58
C PHE A 178 -13.97 13.23 -13.83
N VAL A 179 -13.35 13.74 -12.76
CA VAL A 179 -12.23 14.67 -12.86
C VAL A 179 -10.99 14.00 -12.32
N LEU A 180 -9.96 13.90 -13.16
CA LEU A 180 -8.64 13.40 -12.79
C LEU A 180 -7.75 14.58 -12.38
N PRO A 181 -6.98 14.43 -11.29
CA PRO A 181 -6.01 15.42 -10.86
C PRO A 181 -4.81 15.48 -11.83
N PRO A 182 -4.17 16.64 -11.99
CA PRO A 182 -3.13 16.86 -13.00
C PRO A 182 -1.95 15.87 -12.92
N GLU A 183 -1.60 15.43 -11.72
CA GLU A 183 -0.52 14.48 -11.45
C GLU A 183 -0.72 13.14 -12.14
N THR A 184 -1.99 12.77 -12.36
CA THR A 184 -2.40 11.50 -12.98
C THR A 184 -2.57 11.61 -14.50
N VAL A 185 -2.41 12.82 -15.06
CA VAL A 185 -2.62 13.12 -16.47
C VAL A 185 -1.28 13.17 -17.22
N PRO A 186 -1.08 12.32 -18.24
CA PRO A 186 0.12 12.40 -19.08
C PRO A 186 0.25 13.75 -19.79
N LYS A 187 1.40 14.40 -19.65
CA LYS A 187 1.68 15.77 -20.16
C LYS A 187 1.54 15.94 -21.67
N TRP A 188 1.67 14.86 -22.44
CA TRP A 188 1.69 14.89 -23.90
C TRP A 188 0.34 14.59 -24.54
N MET A 189 -0.73 14.47 -23.76
CA MET A 189 -2.07 14.26 -24.28
C MET A 189 -2.58 15.51 -25.00
N PHE A 190 -3.38 15.31 -26.05
CA PHE A 190 -4.16 16.38 -26.66
C PHE A 190 -5.14 16.97 -25.63
N THR A 191 -5.54 18.23 -25.80
CA THR A 191 -6.44 18.89 -24.84
C THR A 191 -7.87 18.34 -24.85
N THR A 192 -8.25 17.62 -25.90
CA THR A 192 -9.56 16.98 -26.05
C THR A 192 -9.44 15.71 -26.89
N GLY A 193 -10.30 14.73 -26.64
CA GLY A 193 -10.38 13.54 -27.49
C GLY A 193 -11.42 12.54 -26.98
N ASP A 194 -11.49 11.41 -27.68
CA ASP A 194 -12.27 10.26 -27.23
C ASP A 194 -11.44 9.40 -26.26
N LEU A 195 -12.12 8.70 -25.35
CA LEU A 195 -11.50 7.69 -24.49
C LEU A 195 -12.40 6.46 -24.33
N GLU A 196 -11.80 5.35 -23.93
CA GLU A 196 -12.51 4.19 -23.41
C GLU A 196 -12.32 4.09 -21.90
N MET A 197 -13.41 4.00 -21.14
CA MET A 197 -13.37 3.67 -19.72
C MET A 197 -13.55 2.15 -19.61
N VAL A 198 -12.59 1.47 -19.00
CA VAL A 198 -12.53 0.02 -18.91
C VAL A 198 -12.66 -0.39 -17.45
N SER A 199 -13.83 -0.90 -17.07
CA SER A 199 -14.01 -1.57 -15.79
C SER A 199 -13.31 -2.91 -15.88
N LEU A 200 -12.36 -3.22 -15.01
CA LEU A 200 -11.67 -4.51 -15.00
C LEU A 200 -12.31 -5.54 -14.07
N ARG A 201 -13.15 -5.10 -13.12
CA ARG A 201 -13.74 -5.95 -12.07
C ARG A 201 -15.16 -5.49 -11.75
N PRO A 202 -16.08 -6.40 -11.37
CA PRO A 202 -15.91 -7.86 -11.31
C PRO A 202 -15.83 -8.51 -12.70
N THR A 203 -16.38 -7.85 -13.72
CA THR A 203 -16.34 -8.29 -15.13
C THR A 203 -15.79 -7.17 -15.98
N VAL A 204 -15.03 -7.52 -17.03
CA VAL A 204 -14.50 -6.53 -17.96
C VAL A 204 -15.63 -5.91 -18.78
N ILE A 205 -15.81 -4.59 -18.65
CA ILE A 205 -16.82 -3.82 -19.40
C ILE A 205 -16.20 -2.53 -19.93
N ASN A 206 -16.44 -2.24 -21.20
CA ASN A 206 -15.96 -1.04 -21.88
C ASN A 206 -17.08 -0.02 -22.05
N TYR A 207 -16.76 1.24 -21.78
CA TYR A 207 -17.65 2.38 -21.98
C TYR A 207 -16.94 3.43 -22.83
N HIS A 208 -17.66 4.01 -23.79
CA HIS A 208 -17.11 5.11 -24.58
C HIS A 208 -17.36 6.44 -23.86
N GLY A 209 -16.34 7.30 -23.87
CA GLY A 209 -16.41 8.63 -23.28
C GLY A 209 -15.60 9.65 -24.07
N LYS A 210 -15.64 10.90 -23.61
CA LYS A 210 -14.84 12.00 -24.15
C LYS A 210 -14.14 12.73 -23.03
N TYR A 211 -12.90 13.15 -23.26
CA TYR A 211 -12.17 13.95 -22.28
C TYR A 211 -11.89 15.37 -22.77
N ARG A 212 -11.68 16.25 -21.80
CA ARG A 212 -11.15 17.59 -21.98
C ARG A 212 -10.21 17.93 -20.84
N ILE A 213 -9.02 18.41 -21.18
CA ILE A 213 -8.05 18.94 -20.23
C ILE A 213 -8.33 20.44 -20.05
N SER A 214 -8.47 20.88 -18.80
CA SER A 214 -8.63 22.29 -18.45
C SER A 214 -7.31 23.04 -18.69
N GLN A 215 -7.38 24.19 -19.36
CA GLN A 215 -6.18 25.01 -19.63
C GLN A 215 -5.68 25.80 -18.40
N SER A 216 -6.52 25.97 -17.37
CA SER A 216 -6.20 26.75 -16.18
C SER A 216 -5.77 25.91 -14.98
N GLU A 217 -6.27 24.67 -14.91
CA GLU A 217 -6.08 23.79 -13.75
C GLU A 217 -5.35 22.49 -14.13
N ASP A 218 -5.09 22.24 -15.41
CA ASP A 218 -4.53 20.99 -15.96
C ASP A 218 -5.29 19.72 -15.53
N THR A 219 -6.51 19.86 -15.02
CA THR A 219 -7.40 18.76 -14.66
C THR A 219 -8.03 18.14 -15.90
N LEU A 220 -8.10 16.81 -15.95
CA LEU A 220 -8.75 16.10 -17.05
C LEU A 220 -10.17 15.72 -16.65
N LYS A 221 -11.14 16.25 -17.40
CA LYS A 221 -12.57 15.98 -17.23
C LYS A 221 -13.05 14.95 -18.24
N ILE A 222 -13.58 13.84 -17.74
CA ILE A 222 -14.13 12.71 -18.51
C ILE A 222 -15.66 12.81 -18.48
N ASN A 223 -16.29 12.84 -19.66
CA ASN A 223 -17.74 12.84 -19.84
C ASN A 223 -18.24 11.41 -20.14
N GLY A 224 -19.50 11.12 -19.77
CA GLY A 224 -20.09 9.78 -19.86
C GLY A 224 -19.96 8.95 -18.58
N TRP A 225 -19.46 9.55 -17.50
CA TRP A 225 -19.22 8.87 -16.23
C TRP A 225 -20.50 8.41 -15.53
N ARG A 226 -21.61 9.12 -15.70
CA ARG A 226 -22.88 8.75 -15.03
C ARG A 226 -23.34 7.36 -15.47
N ASN A 227 -23.21 7.05 -16.76
CA ASN A 227 -23.57 5.74 -17.30
C ASN A 227 -22.69 4.63 -16.73
N VAL A 228 -21.41 4.92 -16.50
CA VAL A 228 -20.48 3.99 -15.85
C VAL A 228 -20.94 3.68 -14.44
N ILE A 229 -21.20 4.71 -13.61
CA ILE A 229 -21.64 4.53 -12.22
C ILE A 229 -22.94 3.75 -12.13
N GLN A 230 -23.92 4.08 -12.98
CA GLN A 230 -25.24 3.43 -12.97
C GLN A 230 -25.20 1.96 -13.39
N ALA A 231 -24.24 1.59 -14.25
CA ALA A 231 -24.05 0.21 -14.72
C ALA A 231 -23.05 -0.58 -13.86
N SER A 232 -22.33 0.07 -12.96
CA SER A 232 -21.28 -0.54 -12.15
C SER A 232 -21.84 -1.25 -10.93
N MET A 233 -21.16 -2.32 -10.53
CA MET A 233 -21.47 -3.09 -9.34
C MET A 233 -20.18 -3.32 -8.54
N ILE A 234 -20.22 -3.07 -7.24
CA ILE A 234 -19.09 -3.21 -6.32
C ILE A 234 -19.23 -4.52 -5.53
N PRO A 235 -18.17 -5.33 -5.43
CA PRO A 235 -18.12 -6.49 -4.52
C PRO A 235 -18.38 -6.09 -3.06
N PHE A 236 -19.32 -6.78 -2.41
CA PHE A 236 -19.65 -6.63 -1.00
C PHE A 236 -19.74 -8.02 -0.36
N GLY A 237 -18.80 -8.35 0.53
CA GLY A 237 -18.64 -9.72 1.02
C GLY A 237 -18.28 -10.72 -0.09
N GLU A 238 -18.53 -12.02 0.14
CA GLU A 238 -18.14 -13.08 -0.79
C GLU A 238 -19.07 -13.22 -2.01
N GLU A 239 -20.37 -12.92 -1.88
CA GLU A 239 -21.35 -13.22 -2.94
C GLU A 239 -22.26 -12.05 -3.35
N SER A 240 -22.18 -10.90 -2.67
CA SER A 240 -23.11 -9.81 -2.94
C SER A 240 -22.47 -8.65 -3.71
N LEU A 241 -23.28 -8.01 -4.55
CA LEU A 241 -22.88 -6.85 -5.35
C LEU A 241 -23.76 -5.66 -4.96
N CYS A 242 -23.16 -4.48 -4.84
CA CYS A 242 -23.87 -3.26 -4.49
C CYS A 242 -23.61 -2.12 -5.49
N ILE A 243 -24.55 -1.19 -5.59
CA ILE A 243 -24.40 0.01 -6.42
C ILE A 243 -23.40 0.96 -5.75
N PRO A 244 -22.47 1.59 -6.50
CA PRO A 244 -21.58 2.61 -5.96
C PRO A 244 -22.33 3.75 -5.24
N GLN A 245 -21.83 4.12 -4.06
CA GLN A 245 -22.34 5.17 -3.19
C GLN A 245 -21.27 6.24 -2.94
N VAL A 246 -21.69 7.37 -2.37
CA VAL A 246 -20.74 8.33 -1.77
C VAL A 246 -19.89 7.59 -0.74
N VAL A 247 -18.62 7.98 -0.62
CA VAL A 247 -17.56 7.35 0.20
C VAL A 247 -17.00 6.02 -0.30
N ASP A 248 -17.64 5.37 -1.28
CA ASP A 248 -17.01 4.23 -1.94
C ASP A 248 -15.74 4.67 -2.65
N ARG A 249 -14.76 3.77 -2.75
CA ARG A 249 -13.46 4.08 -3.33
C ARG A 249 -13.24 3.31 -4.61
N LEU A 250 -12.52 3.92 -5.53
CA LEU A 250 -12.08 3.29 -6.76
C LEU A 250 -10.57 3.49 -6.95
N ILE A 251 -9.97 2.56 -7.67
CA ILE A 251 -8.62 2.69 -8.21
C ILE A 251 -8.77 2.88 -9.70
N CYS A 252 -8.07 3.85 -10.27
CA CYS A 252 -7.99 4.00 -11.72
C CYS A 252 -6.59 4.37 -12.19
N VAL A 253 -6.32 4.11 -13.46
CA VAL A 253 -5.11 4.55 -14.14
C VAL A 253 -5.46 4.98 -15.55
N LEU A 254 -5.00 6.17 -15.92
CA LEU A 254 -5.14 6.68 -17.27
C LEU A 254 -3.97 6.19 -18.10
N GLN A 255 -4.26 5.60 -19.27
CA GLN A 255 -3.29 5.16 -20.25
C GLN A 255 -3.44 5.98 -21.53
N TYR A 256 -2.31 6.40 -22.09
CA TYR A 256 -2.20 7.03 -23.40
C TYR A 256 -1.12 6.33 -24.24
N GLY A 257 -1.50 5.89 -25.44
CA GLY A 257 -0.60 5.20 -26.37
C GLY A 257 -1.16 5.15 -27.80
N ASP A 258 -0.53 4.33 -28.65
CA ASP A 258 -0.90 4.18 -30.08
C ASP A 258 -2.38 3.86 -30.31
N VAL A 259 -2.97 3.10 -29.38
CA VAL A 259 -4.35 2.59 -29.44
C VAL A 259 -5.37 3.54 -28.80
N GLY A 260 -4.98 4.79 -28.52
CA GLY A 260 -5.84 5.84 -27.96
C GLY A 260 -5.69 6.03 -26.45
N VAL A 261 -6.70 6.66 -25.85
CA VAL A 261 -6.76 6.98 -24.42
C VAL A 261 -7.71 6.02 -23.72
N ARG A 262 -7.26 5.40 -22.63
CA ARG A 262 -8.09 4.51 -21.80
C ARG A 262 -8.00 4.87 -20.33
N LEU A 263 -9.14 4.90 -19.65
CA LEU A 263 -9.19 4.92 -18.19
C LEU A 263 -9.52 3.51 -17.71
N TYR A 264 -8.51 2.78 -17.21
CA TYR A 264 -8.76 1.55 -16.47
C TYR A 264 -9.23 1.88 -15.08
N PHE A 265 -10.26 1.21 -14.59
CA PHE A 265 -10.71 1.38 -13.21
C PHE A 265 -11.29 0.10 -12.62
N ALA A 266 -11.29 0.05 -11.29
CA ALA A 266 -11.98 -0.95 -10.50
C ALA A 266 -12.44 -0.33 -9.17
N PHE A 267 -13.61 -0.74 -8.68
CA PHE A 267 -14.05 -0.36 -7.33
C PHE A 267 -13.35 -1.23 -6.29
N LEU A 268 -13.01 -0.60 -5.17
CA LEU A 268 -12.49 -1.30 -4.00
C LEU A 268 -13.64 -1.88 -3.18
N PRO A 269 -13.42 -3.04 -2.52
CA PRO A 269 -14.34 -3.52 -1.50
C PRO A 269 -14.56 -2.44 -0.43
N ARG A 270 -15.78 -2.40 0.12
CA ARG A 270 -16.09 -1.54 1.26
C ARG A 270 -15.30 -2.01 2.49
N ARG A 271 -14.87 -1.06 3.32
CA ARG A 271 -14.43 -1.37 4.68
C ARG A 271 -15.67 -1.79 5.46
N GLU A 272 -15.55 -2.86 6.24
CA GLU A 272 -16.57 -3.25 7.22
C GLU A 272 -16.66 -2.22 8.35
#